data_AF-A0A3G7U740-F1
#
_entry.id   AF-A0A3G7U740-F1
#
_cell.length_a   1.000
_cell.length_b   1.000
_cell.length_c   1.000
_cell.angle_alpha   90.00
_cell.angle_beta   90.00
_cell.angle_gamma   90.00
#
_symmetry.space_group_name_H-M   'P 1'
#
loop_
_entity.id
_entity.type
_entity.pdbx_description
1 polymer ?
#
loop_
_entity_poly.entity_id
_entity_poly.type
_entity_poly.pdbx_seq_one_letter_code
_entity_poly.pdbx_strand_id
1 'polypeptide(L)'
;MNRCVRHLAVLALGLALAPLALAQNLPGRYDTNNSPIHRANPNSMQGTQPNAPAVRGIQTTPTSPRPTVENGGIGNRYPRQEAAPSRPATEPKAPTYDANGNRR
;
A
#
# COMPACT_ATOMS: atom_id res chain seq x y z
N MET A 1 -55.67 11.76 -19.88
CA MET A 1 -54.23 11.68 -20.26
C MET A 1 -53.97 10.31 -20.88
N ASN A 2 -53.61 10.29 -22.15
CA ASN A 2 -53.64 9.09 -23.00
C ASN A 2 -52.53 8.11 -22.58
N ARG A 3 -52.87 6.85 -22.29
CA ARG A 3 -51.92 5.80 -21.83
C ARG A 3 -50.69 5.69 -22.73
N CYS A 4 -50.85 5.91 -24.03
CA CYS A 4 -49.78 5.93 -25.01
C CYS A 4 -48.67 6.93 -24.66
N VAL A 5 -49.03 8.14 -24.22
CA VAL A 5 -48.07 9.20 -23.87
C VAL A 5 -47.25 8.82 -22.63
N ARG A 6 -47.85 8.08 -21.69
CA ARG A 6 -47.13 7.58 -20.50
C ARG A 6 -46.10 6.51 -20.85
N HIS A 7 -46.45 5.58 -21.74
CA HIS A 7 -45.50 4.55 -22.18
C HIS A 7 -44.33 5.16 -22.96
N LEU A 8 -44.60 6.13 -23.84
CA LEU A 8 -43.55 6.86 -24.56
C LEU A 8 -42.64 7.63 -23.61
N ALA A 9 -43.19 8.27 -22.58
CA ALA A 9 -42.39 8.98 -21.58
C ALA A 9 -41.48 8.04 -20.76
N VAL A 10 -41.97 6.87 -20.36
CA VAL A 10 -41.17 5.87 -19.63
C VAL A 10 -40.05 5.31 -20.52
N LEU A 11 -40.34 5.06 -21.80
CA LEU A 11 -39.37 4.54 -22.76
C LEU A 11 -38.28 5.59 -23.05
N ALA A 12 -38.68 6.86 -23.24
CA ALA A 12 -37.74 7.97 -23.41
C ALA A 12 -36.84 8.16 -22.17
N LEU A 13 -37.41 8.05 -20.96
CA LEU A 13 -36.65 8.17 -19.72
C LEU A 13 -35.66 7.00 -19.53
N GLY A 14 -36.05 5.77 -19.88
CA GLY A 14 -35.17 4.60 -19.85
C GLY A 14 -34.00 4.72 -20.84
N LEU A 15 -34.25 5.22 -22.06
CA LEU A 15 -33.19 5.49 -23.04
C LEU A 15 -32.25 6.62 -22.61
N ALA A 16 -32.76 7.66 -21.96
CA ALA A 16 -31.96 8.78 -21.49
C ALA A 16 -31.04 8.42 -20.30
N LEU A 17 -31.44 7.47 -19.45
CA LEU A 17 -30.68 7.04 -18.27
C LEU A 17 -29.73 5.86 -18.55
N ALA A 18 -29.86 5.20 -19.70
CA ALA A 18 -29.06 4.02 -20.06
C ALA A 18 -27.53 4.22 -20.21
N PRO A 19 -26.96 5.39 -20.57
CA PRO A 19 -25.53 5.44 -20.90
C PRO A 19 -24.57 5.59 -19.71
N LEU A 20 -25.01 5.57 -18.45
CA LEU A 20 -24.14 5.92 -17.31
C LEU A 20 -23.22 4.82 -16.75
N ALA A 21 -23.01 3.67 -17.41
CA ALA A 21 -22.15 2.63 -16.83
C ALA A 21 -21.36 1.75 -17.80
N LEU A 22 -20.83 2.29 -18.90
CA LEU A 22 -19.88 1.54 -19.74
C LEU A 22 -18.48 2.14 -19.63
N ALA A 23 -17.62 1.49 -18.82
CA ALA A 23 -16.17 1.65 -18.92
C ALA A 23 -15.70 1.05 -20.25
N GLN A 24 -15.86 1.79 -21.34
CA GLN A 24 -15.45 1.35 -22.66
C GLN A 24 -13.95 1.61 -22.84
N ASN A 25 -13.16 0.53 -22.78
CA ASN A 25 -11.84 0.57 -23.41
C ASN A 25 -12.06 0.80 -24.90
N LEU A 26 -11.52 1.91 -25.42
CA LEU A 26 -11.57 2.22 -26.84
C LEU A 26 -10.90 1.08 -27.63
N PRO A 27 -11.47 0.63 -28.77
CA PRO A 27 -10.80 -0.31 -29.66
C PRO A 27 -9.41 0.25 -30.02
N GLY A 28 -8.35 -0.51 -29.74
CA GLY A 28 -6.97 -0.10 -29.98
C GLY A 28 -6.25 0.62 -28.82
N ARG A 29 -6.93 0.93 -27.70
CA ARG A 29 -6.29 1.44 -26.48
C ARG A 29 -6.17 0.34 -25.43
N TYR A 30 -5.07 -0.39 -25.48
CA TYR A 30 -4.73 -1.40 -24.48
C TYR A 30 -3.88 -0.75 -23.39
N ASP A 31 -4.47 -0.48 -22.23
CA ASP A 31 -3.66 -0.31 -21.02
C ASP A 31 -3.22 -1.72 -20.61
N THR A 32 -2.00 -2.10 -20.99
CA THR A 32 -1.41 -3.43 -20.74
C THR A 32 -1.49 -3.81 -19.27
N ASN A 33 -1.53 -2.84 -18.35
CA ASN A 33 -1.53 -3.07 -16.91
C ASN A 33 -2.92 -2.99 -16.27
N ASN A 34 -3.98 -2.67 -17.03
CA ASN A 34 -5.33 -2.44 -16.50
C ASN A 34 -6.40 -3.33 -17.17
N SER A 35 -6.01 -4.53 -17.60
CA SER A 35 -6.95 -5.52 -18.11
C SER A 35 -7.85 -6.07 -16.99
N PRO A 36 -9.03 -6.64 -17.31
CA PRO A 36 -9.90 -7.28 -16.31
C PRO A 36 -9.18 -8.34 -15.47
N ILE A 37 -8.27 -9.12 -16.08
CA ILE A 37 -7.50 -10.16 -15.39
C ILE A 37 -6.50 -9.53 -14.42
N HIS A 38 -5.78 -8.48 -14.83
CA HIS A 38 -4.84 -7.77 -13.97
C HIS A 38 -5.52 -7.08 -12.78
N ARG A 39 -6.78 -6.62 -12.94
CA ARG A 39 -7.58 -6.03 -11.86
C ARG A 39 -8.14 -7.05 -10.87
N ALA A 40 -8.66 -8.17 -11.38
CA ALA A 40 -9.26 -9.21 -10.54
C ALA A 40 -8.22 -9.91 -9.65
N ASN A 41 -6.99 -10.03 -10.13
CA ASN A 41 -5.90 -10.63 -9.39
C ASN A 41 -4.64 -9.75 -9.50
N PRO A 42 -4.29 -8.99 -8.44
CA PRO A 42 -3.08 -8.17 -8.42
C PRO A 42 -1.79 -8.96 -8.72
N ASN A 43 -1.74 -10.25 -8.38
CA ASN A 43 -0.56 -11.09 -8.69
C ASN A 43 -0.38 -11.32 -10.20
N SER A 44 -1.44 -11.17 -11.01
CA SER A 44 -1.35 -11.23 -12.47
C SER A 44 -0.64 -10.00 -13.07
N MET A 45 -0.30 -8.98 -12.28
CA MET A 45 0.58 -7.88 -12.70
C MET A 45 2.08 -8.20 -12.49
N GLN A 46 2.39 -9.32 -11.84
CA GLN A 46 3.78 -9.72 -11.61
C GLN A 46 4.41 -10.15 -12.95
N GLY A 47 5.54 -9.53 -13.30
CA GLY A 47 6.26 -9.84 -14.54
C GLY A 47 5.75 -9.16 -15.81
N THR A 48 4.62 -8.44 -15.75
CA THR A 48 4.10 -7.64 -16.88
C THR A 48 4.54 -6.18 -16.86
N GLN A 49 5.16 -5.73 -15.76
CA GLN A 49 5.75 -4.38 -15.74
C GLN A 49 6.89 -4.27 -16.76
N PRO A 50 6.95 -3.15 -17.51
CA PRO A 50 8.09 -2.87 -18.38
C PRO A 50 9.40 -2.94 -17.62
N ASN A 51 10.35 -3.72 -18.12
CA ASN A 51 11.73 -3.74 -17.60
C ASN A 51 12.55 -2.53 -18.08
N ALA A 52 11.99 -1.74 -19.01
CA ALA A 52 12.62 -0.51 -19.47
C ALA A 52 12.60 0.56 -18.37
N PRO A 53 13.72 1.26 -18.13
CA PRO A 53 13.73 2.41 -17.23
C PRO A 53 12.71 3.45 -17.68
N ALA A 54 11.96 4.00 -16.73
CA ALA A 54 11.05 5.11 -17.02
C ALA A 54 11.86 6.30 -17.59
N VAL A 55 11.39 6.88 -18.69
CA VAL A 55 11.96 8.12 -19.25
C VAL A 55 11.79 9.22 -18.20
N ARG A 56 12.90 9.67 -17.62
CA ARG A 56 12.89 10.71 -16.58
C ARG A 56 12.88 12.09 -17.25
N GLY A 57 11.84 12.88 -16.98
CA GLY A 57 11.85 14.32 -17.22
C GLY A 57 12.75 15.05 -16.20
N ILE A 58 12.80 16.38 -16.29
CA ILE A 58 13.52 17.21 -15.31
C ILE A 58 12.87 17.00 -13.94
N GLN A 59 13.65 16.50 -13.00
CA GLN A 59 13.18 16.14 -11.67
C GLN A 59 13.38 17.33 -10.74
N THR A 60 12.30 18.06 -10.45
CA THR A 60 12.34 19.27 -9.59
C THR A 60 12.37 18.96 -8.10
N THR A 61 12.14 17.70 -7.72
CA THR A 61 12.05 17.26 -6.32
C THR A 61 12.78 15.93 -6.10
N PRO A 62 13.28 15.66 -4.88
CA PRO A 62 13.84 14.36 -4.52
C PRO A 62 12.84 13.22 -4.75
N THR A 63 13.31 12.10 -5.30
CA THR A 63 12.49 10.88 -5.45
C THR A 63 12.41 10.16 -4.10
N SER A 64 11.21 9.79 -3.66
CA SER A 64 11.05 8.93 -2.49
C SER A 64 11.63 7.53 -2.75
N PRO A 65 12.38 6.96 -1.79
CA PRO A 65 12.92 5.61 -1.93
C PRO A 65 11.77 4.60 -2.09
N ARG A 66 11.98 3.59 -2.95
CA ARG A 66 11.00 2.51 -3.13
C ARG A 66 10.80 1.76 -1.82
N PRO A 67 9.57 1.37 -1.45
CA PRO A 67 9.32 0.46 -0.34
C PRO A 67 10.09 -0.85 -0.52
N THR A 68 10.91 -1.22 0.46
CA THR A 68 11.62 -2.50 0.54
C THR A 68 11.37 -3.15 1.90
N VAL A 69 11.77 -4.41 2.04
CA VAL A 69 11.75 -5.07 3.35
C VAL A 69 12.72 -4.36 4.30
N GLU A 70 13.94 -4.05 3.84
CA GLU A 70 14.98 -3.45 4.68
C GLU A 70 14.63 -2.05 5.21
N ASN A 71 14.05 -1.20 4.36
CA ASN A 71 13.62 0.14 4.76
C ASN A 71 12.25 0.15 5.45
N GLY A 72 11.57 -1.01 5.47
CA GLY A 72 10.31 -1.16 6.16
C GLY A 72 9.06 -0.68 5.48
N GLY A 73 9.18 -0.24 4.23
CA GLY A 73 8.02 0.07 3.41
C GLY A 73 7.23 -1.18 3.01
N ILE A 74 7.83 -2.38 3.07
CA ILE A 74 7.14 -3.66 2.95
C ILE A 74 6.96 -4.23 4.36
N GLY A 75 5.71 -4.34 4.82
CA GLY A 75 5.33 -4.78 6.17
C GLY A 75 5.70 -6.23 6.56
N ASN A 76 6.51 -6.91 5.75
CA ASN A 76 6.95 -8.30 5.97
C ASN A 76 8.33 -8.37 6.63
N ARG A 77 8.70 -7.36 7.43
CA ARG A 77 9.97 -7.36 8.15
C ARG A 77 9.97 -8.47 9.20
N TYR A 78 11.10 -9.14 9.34
CA TYR A 78 11.36 -9.94 10.54
C TYR A 78 11.25 -9.04 11.78
N PRO A 79 10.77 -9.56 12.92
CA PRO A 79 10.82 -8.84 14.18
C PRO A 79 12.24 -8.33 14.40
N ARG A 80 12.43 -7.02 14.31
CA ARG A 80 13.69 -6.41 14.67
C ARG A 80 13.76 -6.56 16.19
N GLN A 81 14.86 -7.12 16.70
CA GLN A 81 15.12 -7.12 18.14
C GLN A 81 15.26 -5.66 18.56
N GLU A 82 14.15 -5.04 18.95
CA GLU A 82 14.09 -3.73 19.55
C GLU A 82 14.73 -3.87 20.92
N ALA A 83 15.89 -3.22 21.08
CA ALA A 83 16.77 -3.26 22.24
C ALA A 83 17.70 -4.48 22.32
N ALA A 84 19.01 -4.19 22.29
CA ALA A 84 19.96 -5.02 23.01
C ALA A 84 19.48 -5.13 24.47
N PRO A 85 19.50 -6.33 25.09
CA PRO A 85 19.09 -6.47 26.47
C PRO A 85 19.84 -5.45 27.32
N SER A 86 19.09 -4.59 28.02
CA SER A 86 19.70 -3.64 28.95
C SER A 86 20.51 -4.44 29.97
N ARG A 87 21.81 -4.14 30.07
CA ARG A 87 22.65 -4.75 31.11
C ARG A 87 21.99 -4.45 32.46
N PRO A 88 21.79 -5.46 33.33
CA PRO A 88 21.30 -5.21 34.68
C PRO A 88 22.22 -4.20 35.35
N ALA A 89 21.67 -3.14 35.92
CA ALA A 89 22.45 -2.20 36.71
C ALA A 89 23.09 -2.98 37.87
N THR A 90 24.41 -3.14 37.83
CA THR A 90 25.16 -3.63 38.99
C THR A 90 25.33 -2.42 39.90
N GLU A 91 24.39 -2.17 40.81
CA GLU A 91 24.63 -1.21 41.88
C GLU A 91 25.76 -1.76 42.76
N PRO A 92 26.86 -1.00 42.96
CA PRO A 92 27.89 -1.40 43.91
C PRO A 92 27.30 -1.40 45.32
N LYS A 93 27.05 -2.59 45.88
CA LYS A 93 26.67 -2.69 47.29
C LYS A 93 27.87 -2.31 48.15
N ALA A 94 27.72 -1.27 48.98
CA ALA A 94 28.74 -0.91 49.96
C ALA A 94 28.96 -2.10 50.92
N PRO A 95 30.23 -2.39 51.29
CA PRO A 95 30.52 -3.45 52.26
C PRO A 95 29.84 -3.16 53.59
N THR A 96 29.22 -4.17 54.18
CA THR A 96 28.63 -4.08 55.51
C THR A 96 29.73 -4.28 56.54
N TYR A 97 29.92 -3.30 57.42
CA TYR A 97 30.86 -3.39 58.54
C TYR A 97 30.11 -3.79 59.82
N ASP A 98 30.74 -4.62 60.65
CA ASP A 98 30.23 -4.90 61.99
C ASP A 98 30.53 -3.73 62.96
N ALA A 99 30.01 -3.80 64.19
CA ALA A 99 30.23 -2.78 65.22
C ALA A 99 31.71 -2.57 65.58
N ASN A 100 32.58 -3.50 65.19
CA ASN A 100 34.02 -3.47 65.45
C ASN A 100 34.81 -2.95 64.22
N GLY A 101 34.12 -2.56 63.14
CA GLY A 101 34.73 -2.05 61.91
C GLY A 101 35.27 -3.13 60.97
N ASN A 102 34.96 -4.40 61.21
CA ASN A 102 35.36 -5.52 60.34
C ASN A 102 34.34 -5.75 59.24
N ARG A 103 34.82 -6.08 58.04
CA ARG A 103 33.98 -6.39 56.88
C ARG A 103 33.26 -7.73 57.12
N ARG A 104 31.93 -7.75 57.01
CA ARG A 104 31.11 -8.97 57.05
C ARG A 104 31.00 -9.65 55.70
#